data_AF-A0A085F125-F1
#
_entry.id   AF-A0A085F125-F1
#
_cell.length_a   1.000
_cell.length_b   1.000
_cell.length_c   1.000
_cell.angle_alpha   90.00
_cell.angle_beta   90.00
_cell.angle_gamma   90.00
#
_symmetry.space_group_name_H-M   'P 1'
#
loop_
_entity.id
_entity.type
_entity.pdbx_description
1 polymer ?
#
loop_
_entity_poly.entity_id
_entity_poly.type
_entity_poly.pdbx_seq_one_letter_code
_entity_poly.pdbx_strand_id
1 'polypeptide(L)'
;MSLAGWSDLLLYLLPSAALALLLWIGSGAHPFFFVFTAAGTLCHELAHFSVGLLTNAEPIGLSVIPKRIKKPGKGHNWELGSVTFANLRWYNAAPSALAPLLVLALPFAVAWWRTRHGLVFEPVDLALAFFLAPQFLSFWPSPVDWRLAARSWPWIPVLLLAGFATVFRDELLQLVKG
;
A
#
# COMPACT_ATOMS: atom_id res chain seq x y z
N MET A 1 -1.66 -20.34 11.45
CA MET A 1 -0.54 -20.39 10.49
C MET A 1 0.71 -20.73 11.28
N SER A 2 1.43 -21.81 10.93
CA SER A 2 2.65 -22.22 11.65
C SER A 2 3.83 -21.30 11.31
N LEU A 3 4.89 -21.31 12.11
CA LEU A 3 6.13 -20.56 11.82
C LEU A 3 6.73 -20.94 10.46
N ALA A 4 6.63 -22.22 10.06
CA ALA A 4 7.03 -22.70 8.74
C ALA A 4 6.23 -22.06 7.58
N GLY A 5 4.96 -21.70 7.82
CA GLY A 5 4.16 -21.00 6.81
C GLY A 5 4.66 -19.58 6.54
N TRP A 6 5.10 -18.85 7.57
CA TRP A 6 5.61 -17.48 7.40
C TRP A 6 6.95 -17.44 6.67
N SER A 7 7.87 -18.39 6.95
CA SER A 7 9.13 -18.49 6.22
C SER A 7 8.91 -18.71 4.74
N ASP A 8 7.98 -19.59 4.36
CA ASP A 8 7.71 -19.92 2.97
C ASP A 8 7.13 -18.71 2.21
N LEU A 9 6.21 -17.96 2.82
CA LEU A 9 5.71 -16.70 2.23
C LEU A 9 6.83 -15.71 1.98
N LEU A 10 7.71 -15.47 2.97
CA LEU A 10 8.80 -14.50 2.84
C LEU A 10 9.83 -14.94 1.80
N LEU A 11 10.19 -16.22 1.77
CA LEU A 11 11.08 -16.79 0.76
C LEU A 11 10.49 -16.69 -0.65
N TYR A 12 9.19 -16.93 -0.79
CA TYR A 12 8.50 -16.80 -2.08
C TYR A 12 8.48 -15.34 -2.58
N LEU A 13 8.36 -14.36 -1.69
CA LEU A 13 8.35 -12.94 -2.05
C LEU A 13 9.74 -12.35 -2.31
N LEU A 14 10.80 -13.01 -1.86
CA LEU A 14 12.18 -12.52 -1.95
C LEU A 14 12.61 -12.16 -3.39
N PRO A 15 12.34 -12.97 -4.44
CA PRO A 15 12.65 -12.59 -5.82
C PRO A 15 11.93 -11.32 -6.28
N SER A 16 10.66 -11.14 -5.88
CA SER A 16 9.88 -9.95 -6.21
C SER A 16 10.44 -8.70 -5.53
N ALA A 17 10.82 -8.81 -4.26
CA ALA A 17 11.42 -7.72 -3.50
C ALA A 17 12.81 -7.34 -4.04
N ALA A 18 13.63 -8.34 -4.41
CA ALA A 18 14.92 -8.10 -5.05
C ALA A 18 14.76 -7.41 -6.41
N LEU A 19 13.80 -7.85 -7.23
CA LEU A 19 13.50 -7.20 -8.50
C LEU A 19 12.97 -5.77 -8.31
N ALA A 20 12.14 -5.53 -7.29
CA ALA A 20 11.68 -4.20 -6.94
C ALA A 20 12.87 -3.26 -6.66
N LEU A 21 13.85 -3.71 -5.87
CA LEU A 21 15.07 -2.94 -5.61
C LEU A 21 15.84 -2.62 -6.90
N LEU A 22 15.98 -3.59 -7.80
CA LEU A 22 16.64 -3.38 -9.09
C LEU A 22 15.89 -2.38 -9.97
N LEU A 23 14.56 -2.46 -10.02
CA LEU A 23 13.72 -1.51 -10.76
C LEU A 23 13.80 -0.11 -10.17
N TRP A 24 13.86 0.02 -8.84
CA TRP A 24 14.06 1.31 -8.17
C TRP A 24 15.38 1.96 -8.57
N ILE A 25 16.48 1.20 -8.52
CA ILE A 25 17.80 1.66 -8.97
C ILE A 25 17.75 2.08 -10.46
N GLY A 26 17.14 1.26 -11.32
CA GLY A 26 17.00 1.55 -12.76
C GLY A 26 16.15 2.81 -13.04
N SER A 27 15.08 3.02 -12.28
CA SER A 27 14.20 4.20 -12.40
C SER A 27 14.89 5.50 -12.01
N GLY A 28 15.89 5.44 -11.14
CA GLY A 28 16.77 6.57 -10.85
C GLY A 28 17.68 6.94 -12.02
N ALA A 29 18.04 5.96 -12.85
CA ALA A 29 18.98 6.14 -13.97
C ALA A 29 18.28 6.58 -15.27
N HIS A 30 17.10 6.05 -15.59
CA HIS A 30 16.41 6.39 -16.84
C HIS A 30 14.87 6.32 -16.74
N PRO A 31 14.11 7.31 -17.27
CA PRO A 31 12.64 7.34 -17.21
C PRO A 31 11.93 6.15 -17.86
N PHE A 32 12.59 5.44 -18.77
CA PHE A 32 12.08 4.21 -19.40
C PHE A 32 11.61 3.18 -18.37
N PHE A 33 12.30 3.08 -17.24
CA PHE A 33 11.94 2.13 -16.18
C PHE A 33 10.59 2.41 -15.52
N PHE A 34 9.98 3.59 -15.73
CA PHE A 34 8.62 3.87 -15.28
C PHE A 34 7.57 2.97 -15.94
N VAL A 35 7.86 2.44 -17.14
CA VAL A 35 7.00 1.44 -17.79
C VAL A 35 6.85 0.21 -16.92
N PHE A 36 7.92 -0.19 -16.23
CA PHE A 36 7.89 -1.34 -15.32
C PHE A 36 7.20 -1.04 -14.00
N THR A 37 7.13 0.23 -13.58
CA THR A 37 6.40 0.62 -12.37
C THR A 37 4.92 0.91 -12.63
N ALA A 38 4.47 0.93 -13.89
CA ALA A 38 3.11 1.29 -14.27
C ALA A 38 2.03 0.42 -13.60
N ALA A 39 2.26 -0.88 -13.49
CA ALA A 39 1.34 -1.79 -12.79
C ALA A 39 1.22 -1.44 -11.29
N GLY A 40 2.33 -1.02 -10.67
CA GLY A 40 2.35 -0.55 -9.30
C GLY A 40 1.59 0.76 -9.12
N THR A 41 1.85 1.74 -10.00
CA THR A 41 1.13 3.01 -10.00
C THR A 41 -0.38 2.79 -10.21
N LEU A 42 -0.78 1.92 -11.14
CA LEU A 42 -2.18 1.59 -11.34
C LEU A 42 -2.82 1.04 -10.06
N CYS A 43 -2.19 0.06 -9.41
CA CYS A 43 -2.69 -0.49 -8.14
C CYS A 43 -2.76 0.55 -7.03
N HIS A 44 -1.78 1.45 -6.95
CA HIS A 44 -1.73 2.56 -5.99
C HIS A 44 -2.94 3.50 -6.16
N GLU A 45 -3.15 4.00 -7.38
CA GLU A 45 -4.25 4.92 -7.66
C GLU A 45 -5.61 4.20 -7.53
N LEU A 46 -5.71 2.94 -7.93
CA LEU A 46 -6.93 2.15 -7.73
C LEU A 46 -7.23 1.92 -6.26
N ALA A 47 -6.22 1.78 -5.39
CA ALA A 47 -6.43 1.67 -3.96
C ALA A 47 -7.04 2.97 -3.40
N HIS A 48 -6.43 4.12 -3.72
CA HIS A 48 -6.99 5.44 -3.39
C HIS A 48 -8.42 5.61 -3.88
N PHE A 49 -8.66 5.30 -5.15
CA PHE A 49 -9.98 5.42 -5.78
C PHE A 49 -11.01 4.52 -5.08
N SER A 50 -10.68 3.24 -4.88
CA SER A 50 -11.60 2.25 -4.29
C SER A 50 -11.93 2.58 -2.84
N VAL A 51 -10.91 2.88 -2.02
CA VAL A 51 -11.16 3.25 -0.62
C VAL A 51 -11.86 4.60 -0.53
N GLY A 52 -11.57 5.54 -1.42
CA GLY A 52 -12.29 6.79 -1.54
C GLY A 52 -13.78 6.60 -1.84
N LEU A 53 -14.15 5.67 -2.73
CA LEU A 53 -15.55 5.28 -2.94
C LEU A 53 -16.17 4.71 -1.67
N LEU A 54 -15.50 3.73 -1.03
CA LEU A 54 -16.01 3.05 0.17
C LEU A 54 -16.18 3.98 1.38
N THR A 55 -15.40 5.07 1.43
CA THR A 55 -15.39 6.03 2.56
C THR A 55 -16.05 7.36 2.20
N ASN A 56 -16.74 7.42 1.07
CA ASN A 56 -17.46 8.62 0.60
C ASN A 56 -16.55 9.86 0.45
N ALA A 57 -15.30 9.66 0.00
CA ALA A 57 -14.39 10.74 -0.35
C ALA A 57 -14.66 11.32 -1.75
N GLU A 58 -15.56 10.70 -2.52
CA GLU A 58 -15.99 11.12 -3.87
C GLU A 58 -14.80 11.29 -4.84
N PRO A 59 -14.16 10.20 -5.27
CA PRO A 59 -13.11 10.29 -6.28
C PRO A 59 -13.70 10.73 -7.63
N ILE A 60 -13.28 11.90 -8.10
CA ILE A 60 -13.76 12.53 -9.34
C ILE A 60 -12.73 12.48 -10.48
N GLY A 61 -11.53 11.98 -10.22
CA GLY A 61 -10.49 11.82 -11.23
C GLY A 61 -9.46 10.76 -10.85
N LEU A 62 -8.96 10.06 -11.87
CA LEU A 62 -7.91 9.05 -11.80
C LEU A 62 -6.98 9.24 -13.00
N SER A 63 -5.66 9.32 -12.77
CA SER A 63 -4.64 9.42 -13.81
C SER A 63 -3.49 8.49 -13.47
N VAL A 64 -3.04 7.69 -14.43
CA VAL A 64 -1.86 6.80 -14.30
C VAL A 64 -0.75 7.20 -15.30
N ILE A 65 -0.95 8.33 -15.98
CA ILE A 65 0.00 8.85 -16.96
C ILE A 65 1.00 9.77 -16.25
N PRO A 66 2.31 9.51 -16.36
CA PRO A 66 3.32 10.36 -15.76
C PRO A 66 3.28 11.79 -16.30
N LYS A 67 3.24 12.77 -15.41
CA LYS A 67 3.26 14.21 -15.73
C LYS A 67 4.46 14.87 -15.08
N ARG A 68 5.12 15.76 -15.82
CA ARG A 68 6.19 16.59 -15.24
C ARG A 68 5.58 17.69 -14.38
N ILE A 69 6.04 17.79 -13.14
CA ILE A 69 5.66 18.86 -12.22
C ILE A 69 6.83 19.83 -12.04
N LYS A 70 6.55 21.13 -12.07
CA LYS A 70 7.56 22.16 -11.78
C LYS A 70 7.72 22.26 -10.25
N LYS A 71 8.69 21.54 -9.67
CA LYS A 71 9.17 21.85 -8.32
C LYS A 71 10.46 22.68 -8.40
N PRO A 72 10.60 23.74 -7.58
CA PRO A 72 11.89 24.41 -7.42
C PRO A 72 12.80 23.52 -6.57
N GLY A 73 13.79 22.86 -7.18
CA GLY A 73 14.77 22.02 -6.50
C GLY A 73 15.32 20.85 -7.34
N LYS A 74 16.46 20.30 -6.94
CA LYS A 74 17.06 19.09 -7.56
C LYS A 74 16.36 17.84 -7.02
N GLY A 75 15.46 17.25 -7.81
CA GLY A 75 14.77 15.99 -7.50
C GLY A 75 13.90 15.51 -8.67
N HIS A 76 13.37 14.28 -8.58
CA HIS A 76 12.49 13.71 -9.60
C HIS A 76 11.20 14.54 -9.72
N ASN A 77 11.10 15.29 -10.81
CA ASN A 77 10.01 16.22 -11.14
C ASN A 77 8.83 15.52 -11.83
N TRP A 78 8.47 14.32 -11.40
CA TRP A 78 7.44 13.51 -12.04
C TRP A 78 6.37 13.09 -11.03
N GLU A 79 5.11 13.35 -11.38
CA GLU A 79 3.94 12.73 -10.77
C GLU A 79 3.58 11.53 -11.64
N LEU A 80 3.70 10.31 -11.11
CA LEU A 80 3.46 9.07 -11.89
C LEU A 80 1.96 8.78 -12.04
N GLY A 81 1.17 9.11 -11.03
CA GLY A 81 -0.28 8.99 -11.01
C GLY A 81 -0.90 9.96 -10.02
N SER A 82 -2.22 10.12 -10.10
CA SER A 82 -2.99 10.91 -9.16
C SER A 82 -4.47 10.52 -9.11
N VAL A 83 -5.05 10.59 -7.90
CA VAL A 83 -6.50 10.55 -7.64
C VAL A 83 -6.95 11.88 -7.04
N THR A 84 -8.06 12.41 -7.54
CA THR A 84 -8.67 13.64 -7.01
C THR A 84 -9.97 13.32 -6.29
N PHE A 85 -10.12 13.83 -5.07
CA PHE A 85 -11.31 13.67 -4.23
C PHE A 85 -12.10 14.97 -4.12
N ALA A 86 -13.42 14.92 -4.29
CA ALA A 86 -14.32 16.06 -4.13
C ALA A 86 -14.81 16.24 -2.69
N ASN A 87 -14.79 15.17 -1.88
CA ASN A 87 -15.39 15.14 -0.55
C ASN A 87 -14.44 14.57 0.52
N LEU A 88 -13.19 15.03 0.50
CA LEU A 88 -12.21 14.65 1.49
C LEU A 88 -12.45 15.40 2.81
N ARG A 89 -12.81 14.66 3.86
CA ARG A 89 -13.17 15.16 5.19
C ARG A 89 -12.30 14.49 6.26
N TRP A 90 -12.38 15.00 7.47
CA TRP A 90 -11.61 14.47 8.59
C TRP A 90 -11.91 13.00 8.94
N TYR A 91 -13.09 12.46 8.63
CA TYR A 91 -13.40 11.07 8.98
C TYR A 91 -12.92 10.06 7.92
N ASN A 92 -12.75 10.50 6.66
CA ASN A 92 -12.38 9.62 5.54
C ASN A 92 -11.00 9.93 4.94
N ALA A 93 -10.33 11.00 5.38
CA ALA A 93 -9.05 11.39 4.81
C ALA A 93 -7.95 10.34 5.05
N ALA A 94 -7.88 9.73 6.22
CA ALA A 94 -6.88 8.72 6.53
C ALA A 94 -7.11 7.39 5.82
N PRO A 95 -8.29 6.75 5.84
CA PRO A 95 -8.47 5.54 5.06
C PRO A 95 -8.28 5.81 3.55
N SER A 96 -8.74 6.94 3.02
CA SER A 96 -8.53 7.29 1.61
C SER A 96 -7.06 7.53 1.28
N ALA A 97 -6.31 8.23 2.13
CA ALA A 97 -4.91 8.58 1.87
C ALA A 97 -3.93 7.43 2.17
N LEU A 98 -4.24 6.56 3.13
CA LEU A 98 -3.41 5.40 3.46
C LEU A 98 -3.78 4.15 2.67
N ALA A 99 -4.78 4.24 1.78
CA ALA A 99 -5.24 3.15 0.94
C ALA A 99 -4.12 2.41 0.18
N PRO A 100 -3.05 3.06 -0.33
CA PRO A 100 -1.94 2.36 -0.98
C PRO A 100 -1.28 1.27 -0.16
N LEU A 101 -1.34 1.32 1.17
CA LEU A 101 -0.80 0.25 2.02
C LEU A 101 -1.50 -1.09 1.76
N LEU A 102 -2.77 -1.06 1.34
CA LEU A 102 -3.53 -2.26 0.97
C LEU A 102 -2.97 -2.94 -0.29
N VAL A 103 -2.17 -2.25 -1.10
CA VAL A 103 -1.51 -2.84 -2.27
C VAL A 103 -0.59 -3.99 -1.86
N LEU A 104 0.01 -3.97 -0.67
CA LEU A 104 0.80 -5.10 -0.15
C LEU A 104 -0.03 -6.37 0.06
N ALA A 105 -1.35 -6.26 0.25
CA ALA A 105 -2.20 -7.44 0.37
C ALA A 105 -2.12 -8.33 -0.88
N LEU A 106 -1.87 -7.76 -2.06
CA LEU A 106 -1.76 -8.50 -3.31
C LEU A 106 -0.52 -9.43 -3.34
N PRO A 107 0.73 -8.97 -3.13
CA PRO A 107 1.88 -9.86 -2.97
C PRO A 107 1.67 -10.94 -1.91
N PHE A 108 1.18 -10.58 -0.72
CA PHE A 108 0.99 -11.54 0.36
C PHE A 108 -0.12 -12.56 0.05
N ALA A 109 -1.20 -12.16 -0.63
CA ALA A 109 -2.26 -13.08 -1.06
C ALA A 109 -1.76 -14.06 -2.12
N VAL A 110 -0.98 -13.61 -3.09
CA VAL A 110 -0.37 -14.48 -4.11
C VAL A 110 0.62 -15.44 -3.47
N ALA A 111 1.51 -14.95 -2.59
CA ALA A 111 2.45 -15.79 -1.86
C ALA A 111 1.72 -16.86 -1.03
N TRP A 112 0.70 -16.46 -0.26
CA TRP A 112 -0.11 -17.40 0.51
C TRP A 112 -0.78 -18.45 -0.39
N TRP A 113 -1.35 -18.05 -1.53
CA TRP A 113 -1.97 -18.98 -2.47
C TRP A 113 -0.95 -19.98 -3.04
N ARG A 114 0.26 -19.53 -3.34
CA ARG A 114 1.32 -20.34 -3.94
C ARG A 114 2.02 -21.27 -2.96
N THR A 115 2.18 -20.86 -1.70
CA THR A 115 2.90 -21.64 -0.68
C THR A 115 2.01 -22.54 0.17
N ARG A 116 0.68 -22.46 0.06
CA ARG A 116 -0.27 -23.25 0.88
C ARG A 116 -0.12 -24.78 0.75
N HIS A 117 0.53 -25.26 -0.29
CA HIS A 117 0.80 -26.69 -0.54
C HIS A 117 2.30 -27.03 -0.50
N GLY A 118 3.13 -26.14 0.05
CA GLY A 118 4.59 -26.22 0.03
C GLY A 118 5.21 -25.22 -0.93
N LEU A 119 6.47 -24.87 -0.69
CA LEU A 119 7.23 -23.95 -1.53
C LEU A 119 7.76 -24.67 -2.77
N VAL A 120 7.20 -24.35 -3.93
CA VAL A 120 7.67 -24.83 -5.24
C VAL A 120 7.70 -23.65 -6.21
N PHE A 121 8.81 -23.50 -6.93
CA PHE A 121 8.96 -22.48 -7.97
C PHE A 121 8.73 -23.10 -9.35
N GLU A 122 7.79 -22.53 -10.10
CA GLU A 122 7.40 -22.88 -11.45
C GLU A 122 7.69 -21.69 -12.40
N PRO A 123 7.78 -21.91 -13.72
CA PRO A 123 8.05 -20.83 -14.67
C PRO A 123 7.06 -19.65 -14.58
N VAL A 124 5.81 -19.90 -14.23
CA VAL A 124 4.79 -18.86 -13.98
C VAL A 124 5.18 -17.93 -12.83
N ASP A 125 5.95 -18.40 -11.86
CA ASP A 125 6.38 -17.61 -10.70
C ASP A 125 7.38 -16.53 -11.10
N LEU A 126 8.06 -16.65 -12.24
CA LEU A 126 8.87 -15.55 -12.79
C LEU A 126 7.99 -14.39 -13.26
N ALA A 127 6.88 -14.70 -13.96
CA ALA A 127 5.92 -13.70 -14.38
C ALA A 127 5.21 -13.06 -13.18
N LEU A 128 4.86 -13.86 -12.16
CA LEU A 128 4.31 -13.36 -10.90
C LEU A 128 5.32 -12.46 -10.18
N ALA A 129 6.60 -12.86 -10.09
CA ALA A 129 7.62 -12.05 -9.44
C ALA A 129 7.78 -10.68 -10.13
N PHE A 130 7.75 -10.67 -11.46
CA PHE A 130 7.76 -9.43 -12.25
C PHE A 130 6.53 -8.56 -12.01
N PHE A 131 5.34 -9.15 -11.91
CA PHE A 131 4.10 -8.42 -11.66
C PHE A 131 3.98 -7.89 -10.21
N LEU A 132 4.52 -8.64 -9.24
CA LEU A 132 4.49 -8.27 -7.82
C LEU A 132 5.56 -7.24 -7.46
N ALA A 133 6.70 -7.22 -8.15
CA ALA A 133 7.80 -6.29 -7.86
C ALA A 133 7.37 -4.80 -7.83
N PRO A 134 6.61 -4.26 -8.80
CA PRO A 134 6.12 -2.88 -8.77
C PRO A 134 5.27 -2.55 -7.53
N GLN A 135 4.59 -3.54 -6.97
CA GLN A 135 3.73 -3.34 -5.80
C GLN A 135 4.53 -3.01 -4.55
N PHE A 136 5.74 -3.56 -4.42
CA PHE A 136 6.68 -3.20 -3.37
C PHE A 136 7.27 -1.80 -3.52
N LEU A 137 7.22 -1.21 -4.72
CA LEU A 137 7.66 0.17 -4.95
C LEU A 137 6.51 1.17 -4.78
N SER A 138 5.30 0.74 -5.07
CA SER A 138 4.13 1.62 -5.13
C SER A 138 3.24 1.55 -3.90
N PHE A 139 3.44 0.65 -2.93
CA PHE A 139 2.54 0.61 -1.76
C PHE A 139 2.69 1.80 -0.80
N TRP A 140 3.84 2.48 -0.82
CA TRP A 140 4.13 3.52 0.17
C TRP A 140 3.38 4.82 -0.15
N PRO A 141 2.56 5.37 0.77
CA PRO A 141 1.85 6.63 0.54
C PRO A 141 2.83 7.79 0.33
N SER A 142 2.45 8.76 -0.51
CA SER A 142 3.28 9.92 -0.77
C SER A 142 3.34 10.87 0.45
N PRO A 143 4.29 11.81 0.49
CA PRO A 143 4.30 12.84 1.52
C PRO A 143 3.03 13.72 1.54
N VAL A 144 2.28 13.80 0.44
CA VAL A 144 0.97 14.47 0.41
C VAL A 144 -0.06 13.62 1.14
N ASP A 145 -0.09 12.31 0.88
CA ASP A 145 -1.03 11.39 1.50
C ASP A 145 -0.87 11.33 3.01
N TRP A 146 0.37 11.27 3.50
CA TRP A 146 0.64 11.34 4.95
C TRP A 146 0.09 12.63 5.57
N ARG A 147 0.22 13.77 4.87
CA ARG A 147 -0.33 15.05 5.33
C ARG A 147 -1.86 15.05 5.30
N LEU A 148 -2.49 14.41 4.32
CA LEU A 148 -3.94 14.26 4.28
C LEU A 148 -4.44 13.33 5.38
N ALA A 149 -3.76 12.19 5.60
CA ALA A 149 -4.09 11.25 6.65
C ALA A 149 -4.05 11.90 8.05
N ALA A 150 -3.03 12.72 8.31
CA ALA A 150 -2.89 13.45 9.56
C ALA A 150 -4.03 14.44 9.86
N ARG A 151 -4.82 14.84 8.85
CA ARG A 151 -6.01 15.70 9.04
C ARG A 151 -7.21 14.93 9.62
N SER A 152 -7.11 13.60 9.73
CA SER A 152 -8.20 12.80 10.28
C SER A 152 -8.18 12.81 11.79
N TRP A 153 -9.13 13.51 12.40
CA TRP A 153 -9.01 13.90 13.81
C TRP A 153 -9.87 13.15 14.82
N PRO A 154 -10.32 11.89 14.62
CA PRO A 154 -10.50 11.08 15.82
C PRO A 154 -9.58 9.88 15.90
N TRP A 155 -8.44 9.83 15.19
CA TRP A 155 -7.43 8.83 15.52
C TRP A 155 -6.96 8.95 16.96
N ILE A 156 -6.92 10.15 17.53
CA ILE A 156 -6.49 10.36 18.92
C ILE A 156 -7.48 9.70 19.92
N PRO A 157 -8.79 10.01 19.95
CA PRO A 157 -9.77 9.29 20.77
C PRO A 157 -9.81 7.79 20.50
N VAL A 158 -9.71 7.34 19.26
CA VAL A 158 -9.77 5.90 18.91
C VAL A 158 -8.53 5.16 19.39
N LEU A 159 -7.34 5.73 19.22
CA LEU A 159 -6.09 5.17 19.76
C LEU A 159 -6.06 5.22 21.28
N LEU A 160 -6.62 6.26 21.90
CA LEU A 160 -6.77 6.34 23.35
C LEU A 160 -7.74 5.29 23.88
N LEU A 161 -8.89 5.07 23.22
CA LEU A 161 -9.84 4.02 23.57
C LEU A 161 -9.25 2.61 23.37
N ALA A 162 -8.56 2.39 22.26
CA ALA A 162 -7.88 1.12 21.99
C ALA A 162 -6.76 0.87 23.01
N GLY A 163 -5.93 1.87 23.31
CA GLY A 163 -4.91 1.80 24.35
C GLY A 163 -5.49 1.60 25.74
N PHE A 164 -6.60 2.25 26.06
CA PHE A 164 -7.33 2.03 27.31
C PHE A 164 -7.85 0.60 27.40
N ALA A 165 -8.47 0.10 26.34
CA ALA A 165 -8.99 -1.27 26.30
C ALA A 165 -7.90 -2.35 26.37
N THR A 166 -6.69 -2.07 25.85
CA THR A 166 -5.56 -3.01 25.99
C THR A 166 -4.94 -2.97 27.38
N VAL A 167 -4.83 -1.79 28.00
CA VAL A 167 -4.28 -1.63 29.35
C VAL A 167 -5.22 -2.22 30.41
N PHE A 168 -6.52 -1.97 30.31
CA PHE A 168 -7.54 -2.40 31.28
C PHE A 168 -8.31 -3.65 30.84
N ARG A 169 -7.68 -4.48 30.00
CA ARG A 169 -8.34 -5.63 29.38
C ARG A 169 -8.91 -6.60 30.42
N ASP A 170 -8.16 -6.86 31.48
CA ASP A 170 -8.53 -7.87 32.48
C ASP A 170 -9.64 -7.38 33.42
N GLU A 171 -9.62 -6.09 33.79
CA GLU A 171 -10.68 -5.43 34.57
C GLU A 171 -11.98 -5.30 33.78
N LEU A 172 -11.89 -4.95 32.48
CA LEU A 172 -13.04 -4.90 31.58
C LEU A 172 -13.70 -6.29 31.43
N LEU A 173 -12.90 -7.35 31.34
CA LEU A 173 -13.41 -8.72 31.27
C LEU A 173 -14.07 -9.20 32.57
N GLN A 174 -13.67 -8.66 33.72
CA GLN A 174 -14.32 -8.94 35.00
C GLN A 174 -15.66 -8.21 35.13
N LEU A 175 -15.75 -6.96 34.67
CA LEU A 175 -16.99 -6.17 34.62
C LEU A 175 -18.08 -6.78 33.75
N VAL A 176 -17.72 -7.52 32.69
CA VAL A 176 -18.67 -8.23 31.81
C VAL A 176 -19.12 -9.57 32.40
N LYS A 177 -18.37 -10.12 33.37
CA LYS A 177 -18.64 -11.43 33.99
C LYS A 177 -19.34 -11.33 35.35
N GLY A 178 -19.49 -10.14 35.91
CA GLY A 178 -20.28 -9.85 37.12
C GLY A 178 -21.67 -9.36 36.78
#